data_AF-A0A961C070-F1
#
_entry.id   AF-A0A961C070-F1
#
_cell.length_a   1.000
_cell.length_b   1.000
_cell.length_c   1.000
_cell.angle_alpha   90.00
_cell.angle_beta   90.00
_cell.angle_gamma   90.00
#
_symmetry.space_group_name_H-M   'P 1'
#
loop_
_entity.id
_entity.type
_entity.pdbx_description
1 polymer ?
#
loop_
_entity_poly.entity_id
_entity_poly.type
_entity_poly.pdbx_seq_one_letter_code
_entity_poly.pdbx_strand_id
1 'polypeptide(L)'
;VVPGIVFASFIDPFTLGDHLGQRLRMPGRPVLAGVAALQRLDAFGEDWDTLQRSRRARGLGPTRSPISQFGHYSRLTFALLVDAIRQAGRMTVAMEARGYSAPVRTGRRRTWLEPAPWTRWDTLLLVVAGALAVLPALLTTLLPALLPVALPALQPVALVGTR
;
A
#
# COMPACT_ATOMS: atom_id res chain seq x y z
N VAL A 1 -1.56 -6.77 12.15
CA VAL A 1 -2.23 -5.82 11.22
C VAL A 1 -1.86 -4.37 11.52
N VAL A 2 -1.90 -3.94 12.79
CA VAL A 2 -1.54 -2.56 13.21
C VAL A 2 -0.20 -2.05 12.63
N PRO A 3 0.92 -2.81 12.64
CA PRO A 3 2.19 -2.30 12.11
C PRO A 3 2.15 -1.95 10.62
N GLY A 4 1.39 -2.70 9.83
CA GLY A 4 1.28 -2.48 8.38
C GLY A 4 0.46 -1.23 8.04
N ILE A 5 -0.59 -0.94 8.81
CA ILE A 5 -1.40 0.29 8.64
C ILE A 5 -0.57 1.52 8.99
N VAL A 6 0.18 1.46 10.09
CA VAL A 6 1.07 2.55 10.50
C VAL A 6 2.15 2.79 9.43
N PHE A 7 2.81 1.73 8.96
CA PHE A 7 3.80 1.85 7.89
C PHE A 7 3.21 2.45 6.61
N ALA A 8 2.04 1.96 6.16
CA ALA A 8 1.37 2.48 4.98
C ALA A 8 1.06 3.99 5.07
N SER A 9 0.75 4.50 6.27
CA SER A 9 0.47 5.93 6.47
C SER A 9 1.69 6.85 6.33
N PHE A 10 2.90 6.30 6.38
CA PHE A 10 4.15 7.05 6.21
C PHE A 10 4.72 7.00 4.79
N ILE A 11 4.13 6.20 3.90
CA ILE A 11 4.63 6.03 2.53
C ILE A 11 4.09 7.17 1.67
N ASP A 12 4.99 7.97 1.11
CA ASP A 12 4.64 8.91 0.05
C ASP A 12 4.39 8.15 -1.27
N PRO A 13 3.19 8.25 -1.88
CA PRO A 13 2.89 7.59 -3.13
C PRO A 13 3.80 8.01 -4.29
N PHE A 14 4.31 9.24 -4.32
CA PHE A 14 5.23 9.69 -5.37
C PHE A 14 6.59 8.99 -5.28
N THR A 15 7.16 8.99 -4.07
CA THR A 15 8.44 8.33 -3.79
C THR A 15 8.34 6.84 -4.12
N LEU A 16 7.25 6.18 -3.71
CA LEU A 16 6.98 4.78 -4.07
C LEU A 16 6.98 4.57 -5.60
N GLY A 17 6.31 5.47 -6.33
CA GLY A 17 6.27 5.48 -7.79
C GLY A 17 7.65 5.58 -8.44
N ASP A 18 8.47 6.52 -7.98
CA ASP A 18 9.82 6.73 -8.52
C ASP A 18 10.71 5.52 -8.28
N HIS A 19 10.63 4.89 -7.10
CA HIS A 19 11.35 3.64 -6.84
C HIS A 19 10.85 2.48 -7.72
N LEU A 20 9.54 2.32 -7.93
CA LEU A 20 8.99 1.29 -8.82
C LEU A 20 9.44 1.49 -10.28
N GLY A 21 9.39 2.73 -10.78
CA GLY A 21 9.77 3.07 -12.14
C GLY A 21 11.27 2.97 -12.40
N GLN A 22 12.09 3.47 -11.47
CA GLN A 22 13.54 3.57 -11.67
C GLN A 22 14.32 2.33 -11.20
N ARG A 23 13.95 1.75 -10.05
CA ARG A 23 14.67 0.60 -9.46
C ARG A 23 14.11 -0.73 -9.92
N LEU A 24 12.79 -0.90 -9.84
CA LEU A 24 12.14 -2.14 -10.26
C LEU A 24 11.97 -2.20 -11.79
N ARG A 25 12.36 -1.14 -12.51
CA ARG A 25 12.27 -0.98 -13.97
C ARG A 25 10.89 -1.34 -14.51
N MET A 26 9.85 -1.08 -13.72
CA MET A 26 8.48 -1.32 -14.15
C MET A 26 8.12 -0.37 -15.30
N PRO A 27 7.26 -0.81 -16.24
CA PRO A 27 6.79 0.06 -17.30
C PRO A 27 6.12 1.30 -16.68
N GLY A 28 6.51 2.50 -17.14
CA GLY A 28 6.09 3.75 -16.50
C GLY A 28 4.57 3.99 -16.51
N ARG A 29 3.83 3.37 -17.43
CA ARG A 29 2.37 3.55 -17.55
C ARG A 29 1.59 3.02 -16.34
N PRO A 30 1.72 1.73 -15.94
CA PRO A 30 1.06 1.23 -14.73
C PRO A 30 1.58 1.88 -13.46
N VAL A 31 2.88 2.23 -13.38
CA VAL A 31 3.43 2.94 -12.21
C VAL A 31 2.74 4.28 -12.03
N LEU A 32 2.71 5.12 -13.07
CA LEU A 32 2.06 6.44 -13.02
C LEU A 32 0.55 6.33 -12.75
N ALA A 33 -0.11 5.32 -13.33
CA ALA A 33 -1.52 5.06 -13.08
C ALA A 33 -1.77 4.69 -11.61
N GLY A 34 -0.92 3.83 -11.03
CA GLY A 34 -1.01 3.42 -9.62
C GLY A 34 -0.77 4.59 -8.67
N VAL A 35 0.29 5.38 -8.90
CA VAL A 35 0.59 6.58 -8.09
C VAL A 35 -0.54 7.59 -8.15
N ALA A 36 -1.07 7.86 -9.35
CA ALA A 36 -2.19 8.78 -9.52
C ALA A 36 -3.47 8.28 -8.82
N ALA A 37 -3.71 6.97 -8.81
CA ALA A 37 -4.83 6.37 -8.11
C ALA A 37 -4.69 6.51 -6.58
N LEU A 38 -3.50 6.24 -6.04
CA LEU A 38 -3.19 6.43 -4.61
C LEU A 38 -3.38 7.89 -4.19
N GLN A 39 -2.81 8.82 -4.96
CA GLN A 39 -2.97 10.25 -4.67
C GLN A 39 -4.44 10.70 -4.70
N ARG A 40 -5.24 10.20 -5.65
CA ARG A 40 -6.67 10.54 -5.70
C ARG A 40 -7.43 9.92 -4.52
N LEU A 41 -7.03 8.74 -4.06
CA LEU A 41 -7.60 8.10 -2.89
C LEU A 41 -7.36 8.92 -1.63
N ASP A 42 -6.16 9.47 -1.46
CA ASP A 42 -5.80 10.35 -0.34
C ASP A 42 -6.68 11.61 -0.32
N ALA A 43 -6.93 12.21 -1.49
CA ALA A 43 -7.77 13.39 -1.61
C ALA A 43 -9.27 13.13 -1.35
N PHE A 44 -9.76 11.89 -1.48
CA PHE A 44 -11.20 11.59 -1.34
C PHE A 44 -11.74 11.85 0.07
N GLY A 45 -10.92 11.69 1.11
CA GLY A 45 -11.34 11.98 2.48
C GLY A 45 -11.69 13.46 2.66
N GLU A 46 -10.80 14.33 2.20
CA GLU A 46 -11.00 15.79 2.25
C GLU A 46 -12.17 16.24 1.39
N ASP A 47 -12.31 15.68 0.19
CA ASP A 47 -13.42 15.96 -0.73
C ASP A 47 -14.77 15.51 -0.11
N TRP A 48 -14.79 14.35 0.54
CA TRP A 48 -15.96 13.82 1.24
C TRP A 48 -16.40 14.74 2.37
N ASP A 49 -15.48 15.14 3.25
CA ASP A 49 -15.78 16.03 4.38
C ASP A 49 -16.24 17.41 3.93
N THR A 50 -15.65 17.92 2.84
CA THR A 50 -16.05 19.19 2.24
C THR A 50 -17.46 19.12 1.67
N LEU A 51 -17.79 18.05 0.93
CA LEU A 51 -19.14 17.82 0.41
C LEU A 51 -20.16 17.62 1.54
N GLN A 52 -19.81 16.88 2.60
CA GLN A 52 -20.67 16.73 3.76
C GLN A 52 -20.97 18.06 4.43
N ARG A 53 -19.95 18.88 4.67
CA ARG A 53 -20.11 20.21 5.29
C ARG A 53 -21.00 21.11 4.43
N SER A 54 -20.78 21.14 3.11
CA SER A 54 -21.61 21.90 2.16
C SER A 54 -23.08 21.44 2.16
N ARG A 55 -23.32 20.12 2.21
CA ARG A 55 -24.68 19.57 2.27
C ARG A 55 -25.39 19.85 3.60
N ARG A 56 -24.66 19.74 4.72
CA ARG A 56 -25.20 20.08 6.05
C ARG A 56 -25.61 21.56 6.13
N ALA A 57 -24.82 22.46 5.55
CA ALA A 57 -25.17 23.89 5.46
C ALA A 57 -26.47 24.14 4.66
N ARG A 58 -26.80 23.25 3.71
CA ARG A 58 -28.04 23.29 2.92
C ARG A 58 -29.21 22.53 3.56
N GLY A 59 -29.06 22.04 4.80
CA GLY A 59 -30.09 21.24 5.47
C GLY A 59 -30.24 19.81 4.94
N LEU A 60 -29.34 19.33 4.09
CA LEU A 60 -29.42 18.01 3.44
C LEU A 60 -28.83 16.88 4.32
N GLY A 61 -29.05 16.96 5.63
CA GLY A 61 -28.60 15.97 6.61
C GLY A 61 -29.47 14.70 6.62
N PRO A 62 -28.91 13.53 6.97
CA PRO A 62 -29.71 12.32 7.08
C PRO A 62 -30.63 12.33 8.31
N THR A 63 -31.78 11.67 8.19
CA THR A 63 -32.71 11.42 9.30
C THR A 63 -32.28 10.14 10.05
N ARG A 64 -32.80 9.89 11.26
CA ARG A 64 -32.53 8.66 12.05
C ARG A 64 -32.93 7.34 11.36
N SER A 65 -33.60 7.37 10.20
CA SER A 65 -34.02 6.17 9.47
C SER A 65 -32.86 5.56 8.68
N PRO A 66 -32.63 4.23 8.75
CA PRO A 66 -31.56 3.55 8.02
C PRO A 66 -31.67 3.69 6.50
N ILE A 67 -32.90 3.76 5.98
CA ILE A 67 -33.16 3.97 4.54
C ILE A 67 -32.69 5.37 4.11
N SER A 68 -32.93 6.39 4.95
CA SER A 68 -32.51 7.76 4.67
C SER A 68 -30.99 7.92 4.73
N GLN A 69 -30.34 7.18 5.64
CA GLN A 69 -28.89 7.13 5.79
C GLN A 69 -28.23 6.54 4.54
N PHE A 70 -28.74 5.40 4.06
CA PHE A 70 -28.25 4.78 2.83
C PHE A 70 -28.43 5.72 1.63
N GLY A 71 -29.60 6.34 1.49
CA GLY A 71 -29.84 7.33 0.43
C GLY A 71 -28.94 8.57 0.54
N HIS A 72 -28.59 9.01 1.75
CA HIS A 72 -27.65 10.11 1.95
C HIS A 72 -26.24 9.74 1.46
N TYR A 73 -25.72 8.60 1.89
CA TYR A 73 -24.40 8.14 1.50
C TYR A 73 -24.31 7.83 0.00
N SER A 74 -25.32 7.19 -0.60
CA SER A 74 -25.33 6.92 -2.04
C SER A 74 -25.24 8.20 -2.88
N ARG A 75 -25.98 9.24 -2.49
CA ARG A 75 -25.92 10.56 -3.15
C ARG A 75 -24.59 11.27 -2.93
N LEU A 76 -23.90 11.01 -1.82
CA LEU A 76 -22.59 11.60 -1.53
C LEU A 76 -21.49 10.91 -2.34
N THR A 77 -21.48 9.57 -2.35
CA THR A 77 -20.59 8.76 -3.19
C THR A 77 -20.78 9.07 -4.68
N PHE A 78 -22.03 9.18 -5.14
CA PHE A 78 -22.30 9.55 -6.54
C PHE A 78 -21.77 10.95 -6.89
N ALA A 79 -21.89 11.92 -5.97
CA ALA A 79 -21.34 13.24 -6.20
C ALA A 79 -19.81 13.24 -6.28
N LEU A 80 -19.13 12.48 -5.42
CA LEU A 80 -17.67 12.29 -5.50
C LEU A 80 -17.25 11.60 -6.79
N LEU A 81 -18.00 10.60 -7.24
CA LEU A 81 -17.75 9.93 -8.51
C LEU A 81 -17.83 10.93 -9.67
N VAL A 82 -18.89 11.72 -9.72
CA VAL A 82 -19.07 12.75 -10.76
C VAL A 82 -17.96 13.79 -10.71
N ASP A 83 -17.58 14.25 -9.51
CA ASP A 83 -16.46 15.19 -9.35
C ASP A 83 -15.13 14.60 -9.84
N ALA A 84 -14.83 13.35 -9.46
CA ALA A 84 -13.64 12.63 -9.90
C ALA A 84 -13.56 12.51 -11.43
N ILE A 85 -14.66 12.16 -12.10
CA ILE A 85 -14.72 12.07 -13.57
C ILE A 85 -14.48 13.45 -14.20
N ARG A 86 -15.08 14.52 -13.65
CA ARG A 86 -14.88 15.89 -14.15
C ARG A 86 -13.45 16.37 -13.98
N GLN A 87 -12.85 16.10 -12.82
CA GLN A 87 -11.45 16.44 -12.53
C GLN A 87 -10.50 15.68 -13.46
N ALA A 88 -10.73 14.39 -13.67
CA ALA A 88 -9.96 13.57 -14.60
C ALA A 88 -10.04 14.08 -16.04
N GLY A 89 -11.23 14.47 -16.50
CA GLY A 89 -11.42 15.08 -17.82
C GLY A 89 -10.63 16.39 -17.98
N ARG A 90 -10.72 17.30 -16.99
CA ARG A 90 -9.96 18.56 -16.99
C ARG A 90 -8.45 18.33 -16.99
N MET A 91 -7.98 17.36 -16.21
CA MET A 91 -6.55 17.01 -16.15
C MET A 91 -6.06 16.42 -17.47
N THR A 92 -6.83 15.52 -18.10
CA THR A 92 -6.48 14.92 -19.40
C THR A 92 -6.26 16.00 -20.45
N VAL A 93 -7.17 16.97 -20.56
CA VAL A 93 -7.04 18.08 -21.51
C VAL A 93 -5.80 18.93 -21.21
N ALA A 94 -5.55 19.24 -19.93
CA ALA A 94 -4.36 20.00 -19.52
C ALA A 94 -3.05 19.25 -19.78
N MET A 95 -3.02 17.92 -19.58
CA MET A 95 -1.87 17.08 -19.87
C MET A 95 -1.58 17.03 -21.38
N GLU A 96 -2.61 16.89 -22.20
CA GLU A 96 -2.46 16.87 -23.66
C GLU A 96 -1.91 18.19 -24.19
N ALA A 97 -2.39 19.32 -23.66
CA ALA A 97 -1.86 20.64 -23.99
C ALA A 97 -0.36 20.80 -23.65
N ARG A 98 0.14 20.09 -22.63
CA ARG A 98 1.58 20.04 -22.25
C ARG A 98 2.39 19.02 -23.05
N GLY A 99 1.76 18.31 -24.00
CA GLY A 99 2.43 17.33 -24.85
C GLY A 99 2.70 15.98 -24.18
N TYR A 100 1.88 15.55 -23.23
CA TYR A 100 2.03 14.22 -22.60
C TYR A 100 1.95 13.04 -23.58
N SER A 101 1.28 13.21 -24.72
CA SER A 101 1.23 12.26 -25.84
C SER A 101 2.46 12.28 -26.74
N ALA A 102 3.32 13.30 -26.65
CA ALA A 102 4.46 13.48 -27.54
C ALA A 102 5.45 12.30 -27.51
N PRO A 103 5.79 11.67 -26.37
CA PRO A 103 6.62 10.47 -26.33
C PRO A 103 6.06 9.29 -27.14
N VAL A 104 4.74 9.12 -27.14
CA VAL A 104 4.06 8.05 -27.89
C VAL A 104 4.10 8.35 -29.40
N ARG A 105 3.91 9.62 -29.79
CA ARG A 105 3.92 10.05 -31.19
C ARG A 105 5.32 10.12 -31.80
N THR A 106 6.34 10.46 -31.02
CA THR A 106 7.71 10.73 -31.50
C THR A 106 8.71 9.62 -31.19
N GLY A 107 8.33 8.62 -30.38
CA GLY A 107 9.24 7.57 -29.90
C GLY A 107 10.29 8.05 -28.89
N ARG A 108 10.24 9.32 -28.45
CA ARG A 108 11.20 9.87 -27.50
C ARG A 108 10.97 9.28 -26.11
N ARG A 109 12.04 8.84 -25.43
CA ARG A 109 11.94 8.31 -24.05
C ARG A 109 11.46 9.39 -23.09
N ARG A 110 10.57 9.00 -22.17
CA ARG A 110 10.12 9.84 -21.05
C ARG A 110 11.25 9.93 -20.01
N THR A 111 11.55 11.14 -19.57
CA THR A 111 12.52 11.42 -18.51
C THR A 111 11.80 11.54 -17.17
N TRP A 112 12.48 11.12 -16.09
CA TRP A 112 11.99 11.26 -14.72
C TRP A 112 12.48 12.61 -14.15
N LEU A 113 11.62 13.26 -13.35
CA LEU A 113 11.94 14.56 -12.77
C LEU A 113 12.79 14.40 -11.50
N GLU A 114 12.35 13.54 -10.59
CA GLU A 114 13.01 13.30 -9.30
C GLU A 114 13.90 12.05 -9.39
N PRO A 115 15.15 12.07 -8.90
CA PRO A 115 15.95 10.87 -8.76
C PRO A 115 15.42 9.98 -7.62
N ALA A 116 15.53 8.66 -7.77
CA ALA A 116 15.23 7.69 -6.70
C ALA A 116 16.52 7.19 -6.00
N PRO A 117 17.11 7.97 -5.07
CA PRO A 117 18.34 7.58 -4.38
C PRO A 117 18.08 6.37 -3.48
N TRP A 118 19.05 5.46 -3.43
CA TRP A 118 19.05 4.39 -2.44
C TRP A 118 19.82 4.88 -1.23
N THR A 119 19.15 4.95 -0.07
CA THR A 119 19.75 5.47 1.14
C THR A 119 20.33 4.33 1.98
N ARG A 120 21.32 4.62 2.82
CA ARG A 120 21.88 3.65 3.78
C ARG A 120 20.80 3.06 4.70
N TRP A 121 19.77 3.84 4.98
CA TRP A 121 18.59 3.42 5.75
C TRP A 121 17.79 2.33 5.05
N ASP A 122 17.69 2.32 3.72
CA ASP A 122 16.99 1.28 2.97
C ASP A 122 17.72 -0.07 3.13
N THR A 123 19.05 -0.04 3.08
CA THR A 123 19.88 -1.23 3.34
C THR A 123 19.72 -1.72 4.78
N LEU A 124 19.77 -0.82 5.77
CA LEU A 124 19.59 -1.18 7.17
C LEU A 124 18.20 -1.79 7.41
N LEU A 125 17.16 -1.19 6.83
CA LEU A 125 15.79 -1.67 6.91
C LEU A 125 15.66 -3.09 6.34
N LEU A 126 16.24 -3.35 5.16
CA LEU A 126 16.23 -4.68 4.56
C LEU A 126 16.98 -5.72 5.41
N VAL A 127 18.12 -5.36 5.99
CA VAL A 127 18.88 -6.26 6.86
C VAL A 127 18.08 -6.60 8.11
N VAL A 128 17.49 -5.60 8.77
CA VAL A 128 16.67 -5.79 9.98
C VAL A 128 15.42 -6.62 9.65
N ALA A 129 14.73 -6.32 8.54
CA ALA A 129 13.56 -7.07 8.09
C ALA A 129 13.92 -8.54 7.76
N GLY A 130 15.04 -8.77 7.08
CA GLY A 130 15.55 -10.11 6.79
C GLY A 130 15.90 -10.88 8.05
N ALA A 131 16.58 -10.24 9.00
CA ALA A 131 16.88 -10.84 10.30
C ALA A 131 15.60 -11.24 11.04
N LEU A 132 14.62 -10.34 11.14
CA LEU A 132 13.32 -10.59 11.77
C LEU A 132 12.51 -11.70 11.09
N ALA A 133 12.62 -11.84 9.76
CA ALA A 133 11.93 -12.90 9.02
C ALA A 133 12.59 -14.28 9.21
N VAL A 134 13.93 -14.33 9.27
CA VAL A 134 14.70 -15.59 9.31
C VAL A 134 14.86 -16.13 10.73
N LEU A 135 15.03 -15.27 11.74
CA LEU A 135 15.20 -15.64 13.15
C LEU A 135 14.14 -16.64 13.67
N PRO A 136 12.83 -16.40 13.53
CA PRO A 136 11.82 -17.33 14.03
C PRO A 136 11.78 -18.64 13.24
N ALA A 137 12.06 -18.63 11.93
CA ALA A 137 12.12 -19.84 11.10
C ALA A 137 13.34 -20.71 11.44
N LEU A 138 14.47 -20.10 11.77
CA LEU A 138 15.64 -20.80 12.32
C LEU A 138 15.33 -21.40 13.70
N LEU A 139 14.66 -20.65 14.57
CA LEU A 139 14.31 -21.12 15.91
C LEU A 139 13.38 -22.34 15.85
N THR A 140 12.36 -22.34 14.98
CA THR A 140 11.41 -23.45 14.85
C THR A 140 12.00 -24.69 14.19
N THR A 141 12.99 -24.54 13.32
CA THR A 141 13.68 -25.68 12.68
C THR A 141 14.73 -26.31 13.57
N LEU A 142 15.39 -25.54 14.44
CA LEU A 142 16.45 -26.03 15.34
C LEU A 142 15.93 -26.56 16.68
N LEU A 143 14.79 -26.07 17.18
CA LEU A 143 14.18 -26.51 18.44
C LEU A 143 13.76 -28.00 18.50
N PRO A 144 13.19 -28.62 17.44
CA PRO A 144 12.91 -30.05 17.44
C PRO A 144 14.17 -30.93 17.27
N ALA A 145 15.31 -30.37 16.84
CA ALA A 145 16.58 -31.10 16.80
C ALA A 145 17.22 -31.23 18.20
N LEU A 146 16.87 -30.34 19.14
CA LEU A 146 17.36 -30.36 20.53
C LEU A 146 16.51 -31.21 21.48
N LEU A 147 15.21 -31.39 21.19
CA LEU A 147 14.27 -32.12 22.05
C LEU A 147 14.52 -33.65 22.17
N PRO A 148 14.92 -34.40 21.11
CA PRO A 148 15.22 -35.84 21.25
C PRO A 148 16.54 -36.13 21.98
N VAL A 149 17.43 -35.14 22.12
CA VAL A 149 18.72 -35.28 22.85
C VAL A 149 18.49 -35.27 24.37
N ALA A 150 17.38 -34.71 24.86
CA ALA A 150 17.07 -34.62 26.29
C ALA A 150 16.35 -35.86 26.86
N LEU A 151 15.81 -36.76 26.02
CA LEU A 151 15.03 -37.93 26.43
C LEU A 151 15.78 -39.27 26.66
N PRO A 152 17.09 -39.46 26.40
CA PRO A 152 17.73 -40.75 26.72
C PRO A 152 18.08 -40.91 28.21
N ALA A 153 17.92 -39.88 29.04
CA ALA A 153 18.31 -39.93 30.46
C ALA A 153 17.31 -40.63 31.41
N LEU A 154 16.14 -41.07 30.92
CA LEU A 154 15.08 -41.70 31.75
C LEU A 154 14.75 -43.15 31.39
N GLN A 155 15.62 -43.85 30.66
CA GLN A 155 15.53 -45.32 30.49
C GLN A 155 16.61 -46.01 31.34
N PRO A 156 16.33 -46.39 32.61
CA PRO A 156 17.09 -47.46 33.22
C PRO A 156 16.65 -48.77 32.59
N VAL A 157 17.44 -49.21 31.60
CA VAL A 157 17.99 -50.56 31.50
C VAL A 157 17.01 -51.68 31.89
N ALA A 158 16.26 -52.15 30.90
CA ALA A 158 15.82 -53.53 30.87
C ALA A 158 17.08 -54.42 30.76
N LEU A 159 17.64 -54.83 31.90
CA LEU A 159 18.66 -55.88 31.95
C LEU A 159 17.95 -57.23 31.78
N VAL A 160 17.95 -57.67 30.52
CA VAL A 160 17.76 -59.04 30.09
C VAL A 160 18.79 -59.94 30.80
N GLY A 161 18.26 -60.84 31.64
CA GLY A 161 18.60 -62.26 31.73
C GLY A 161 20.02 -62.69 32.09
N THR A 162 20.16 -63.36 33.23
CA THR A 162 21.04 -64.54 33.36
C THR A 162 20.48 -65.55 34.36
N ARG A 163 20.15 -66.74 33.82
CA ARG A 163 19.97 -68.07 34.46
C ARG A 163 18.68 -68.35 35.22
#